data_AF-A0A521UY55-F1
#
_entry.id   AF-A0A521UY55-F1
#
_cell.length_a   1.000
_cell.length_b   1.000
_cell.length_c   1.000
_cell.angle_alpha   90.00
_cell.angle_beta   90.00
_cell.angle_gamma   90.00
#
_symmetry.space_group_name_H-M   'P 1'
#
loop_
_entity.id
_entity.type
_entity.pdbx_description
1 polymer ?
#
loop_
_entity_poly.entity_id
_entity_poly.type
_entity_poly.pdbx_seq_one_letter_code
_entity_poly.pdbx_strand_id
1 'polypeptide(L)'
;MRIIAQSKARDVDWELLEEERLISLKEAAARYDISHSHLQLLARKSRLKARKMGRDWFTTPEAVEEYLKNPEMRSKDPHKYKRT
;
A
#
# COMPACT_ATOMS: atom_id res chain seq x y z
N MET A 1 11.03 19.62 42.12
CA MET A 1 11.90 19.83 40.95
C MET A 1 11.41 18.94 39.81
N ARG A 2 11.05 19.53 38.67
CA ARG A 2 10.68 18.79 37.45
C ARG A 2 11.95 18.29 36.79
N ILE A 3 12.18 16.98 36.77
CA ILE A 3 12.99 16.34 35.71
C ILE A 3 12.28 15.04 35.34
N ILE A 4 11.55 15.09 34.24
CA ILE A 4 10.99 13.94 33.56
C ILE A 4 12.13 13.38 32.73
N ALA A 5 12.79 12.32 33.20
CA ALA A 5 13.76 11.57 32.40
C ALA A 5 13.04 10.38 31.77
N GLN A 6 12.37 10.61 30.63
CA GLN A 6 11.97 9.50 29.77
C GLN A 6 13.21 9.03 29.02
N SER A 7 13.62 7.80 29.34
CA SER A 7 14.74 7.08 28.76
C SER A 7 14.59 6.94 27.25
N LYS A 8 15.38 7.74 26.52
CA LYS A 8 15.69 7.56 25.10
C LYS A 8 16.50 6.27 24.92
N ALA A 9 15.83 5.14 24.66
CA ALA A 9 16.41 4.01 23.96
C ALA A 9 15.31 3.05 23.48
N ARG A 10 15.19 2.92 22.14
CA ARG A 10 14.42 1.90 21.40
C ARG A 10 12.91 2.13 21.31
N ASP A 11 12.50 3.18 20.60
CA ASP A 11 11.35 3.10 19.70
C ASP A 11 11.69 4.05 18.56
N VAL A 12 12.00 3.46 17.42
CA VAL A 12 12.39 4.17 16.21
C VAL A 12 11.17 4.97 15.76
N ASP A 13 11.32 6.28 15.57
CA ASP A 13 10.30 7.20 15.08
C ASP A 13 9.39 6.54 14.03
N TRP A 14 8.15 6.24 14.44
CA TRP A 14 7.14 5.57 13.61
C TRP A 14 6.35 6.49 12.67
N GLU A 15 6.73 7.76 12.58
CA GLU A 15 6.09 8.73 11.71
C GLU A 15 7.19 9.47 10.96
N LEU A 16 7.49 9.03 9.74
CA LEU A 16 8.05 9.84 8.64
C LEU A 16 8.39 8.89 7.48
N LEU A 17 7.65 9.03 6.37
CA LEU A 17 8.02 8.81 4.95
C LEU A 17 6.84 8.28 4.11
N GLU A 18 5.66 8.92 4.16
CA GLU A 18 4.49 8.41 3.42
C GLU A 18 4.41 8.90 1.95
N GLU A 19 5.04 10.02 1.58
CA GLU A 19 4.88 10.59 0.21
C GLU A 19 6.04 10.31 -0.76
N GLU A 20 7.24 10.01 -0.27
CA GLU A 20 8.42 9.76 -1.13
C GLU A 20 8.52 8.34 -1.69
N ARG A 21 7.60 7.44 -1.33
CA ARG A 21 7.64 6.03 -1.75
C ARG A 21 6.68 5.70 -2.90
N LEU A 22 6.44 6.64 -3.81
CA LEU A 22 5.74 6.32 -5.05
C LEU A 22 6.65 5.48 -5.94
N ILE A 23 6.27 4.22 -6.13
CA ILE A 23 6.93 3.26 -6.99
C ILE A 23 6.11 3.08 -8.27
N SER A 24 6.79 2.87 -9.39
CA SER A 24 6.09 2.55 -10.64
C SER A 24 5.36 1.21 -10.50
N LEU A 25 4.27 1.02 -11.23
CA LEU A 25 3.59 -0.28 -11.26
C LEU A 25 4.51 -1.42 -11.74
N LYS A 26 5.55 -1.12 -12.51
CA LYS A 26 6.52 -2.11 -12.99
C LYS A 26 7.44 -2.55 -11.84
N GLU A 27 7.87 -1.61 -11.01
CA GLU A 27 8.66 -1.92 -9.82
C GLU A 27 7.83 -2.67 -8.79
N ALA A 28 6.59 -2.23 -8.55
CA ALA A 28 5.65 -2.94 -7.66
C ALA A 28 5.42 -4.39 -8.11
N ALA A 29 5.24 -4.61 -9.41
CA ALA A 29 5.08 -5.94 -9.99
C ALA A 29 6.27 -6.86 -9.66
N ALA A 30 7.50 -6.36 -9.84
CA ALA A 30 8.71 -7.13 -9.56
C ALA A 30 8.92 -7.39 -8.06
N ARG A 31 8.60 -6.41 -7.20
CA ARG A 31 8.80 -6.53 -5.74
C ARG A 31 7.82 -7.51 -5.09
N TYR A 32 6.56 -7.50 -5.53
CA TYR A 32 5.49 -8.28 -4.91
C TYR A 32 5.13 -9.56 -5.70
N ASP A 33 5.88 -9.87 -6.76
CA ASP A 33 5.61 -10.99 -7.68
C ASP A 33 4.18 -11.00 -8.23
N ILE A 34 3.69 -9.81 -8.62
CA ILE A 34 2.35 -9.63 -9.20
C ILE A 34 2.51 -9.17 -10.66
N SER A 35 1.62 -9.62 -11.54
CA SER A 35 1.59 -9.12 -12.92
C SER A 35 1.37 -7.60 -12.98
N HIS A 36 2.23 -6.90 -13.72
CA HIS A 36 2.09 -5.48 -14.02
C HIS A 36 0.72 -5.14 -14.63
N SER A 37 0.21 -6.00 -15.53
CA SER A 37 -1.11 -5.83 -16.15
C SER A 37 -2.24 -5.93 -15.12
N HIS A 38 -2.07 -6.78 -14.10
CA HIS A 38 -3.03 -6.90 -13.01
C HIS A 38 -3.05 -5.61 -12.16
N LEU A 39 -1.89 -5.06 -11.82
CA LEU A 39 -1.81 -3.80 -11.09
C LEU A 39 -2.38 -2.62 -11.90
N GLN A 40 -2.14 -2.57 -13.22
CA GLN A 40 -2.77 -1.56 -14.09
C GLN A 40 -4.30 -1.68 -14.09
N LEU A 41 -4.83 -2.91 -14.15
CA LEU A 41 -6.26 -3.14 -14.08
C LEU A 41 -6.85 -2.64 -12.76
N LEU A 42 -6.17 -2.89 -11.64
CA LEU A 42 -6.60 -2.44 -10.31
C LEU A 42 -6.56 -0.91 -10.18
N ALA A 43 -5.50 -0.28 -10.68
CA ALA A 43 -5.36 1.18 -10.71
C ALA A 43 -6.49 1.83 -11.54
N ARG A 44 -6.78 1.29 -12.73
CA ARG A 44 -7.88 1.79 -13.59
C ARG A 44 -9.27 1.59 -12.99
N LYS A 45 -9.44 0.55 -12.16
CA LYS A 45 -10.70 0.25 -11.47
C LYS A 45 -10.84 0.97 -10.12
N SER A 46 -9.88 1.81 -9.76
CA SER A 46 -9.82 2.47 -8.44
C SER A 46 -9.88 1.49 -7.26
N ARG A 47 -9.45 0.22 -7.46
CA ARG A 47 -9.39 -0.82 -6.41
C ARG A 47 -8.05 -0.82 -5.67
N LEU A 48 -7.07 -0.10 -6.20
CA LEU A 48 -5.74 0.08 -5.66
C LEU A 48 -5.46 1.58 -5.60
N LYS A 49 -4.88 2.06 -4.48
CA LYS A 49 -4.43 3.44 -4.36
C LYS A 49 -3.24 3.64 -5.31
N ALA A 50 -3.52 4.27 -6.46
CA ALA A 50 -2.54 4.58 -7.48
C ALA A 50 -2.82 5.96 -8.07
N ARG A 51 -1.74 6.70 -8.39
CA ARG A 51 -1.79 8.03 -8.99
C ARG A 51 -1.29 7.93 -10.42
N LYS A 52 -2.06 8.50 -11.35
CA LYS A 52 -1.62 8.65 -12.74
C LYS A 52 -0.66 9.84 -12.82
N MET A 53 0.58 9.60 -13.26
CA MET A 53 1.56 10.65 -13.53
C MET A 53 2.00 10.52 -14.99
N GLY A 54 1.56 11.47 -15.82
CA GLY A 54 1.80 11.43 -17.26
C GLY A 54 1.10 10.25 -17.93
N ARG A 55 1.89 9.37 -18.57
CA ARG A 55 1.41 8.17 -19.25
C ARG A 55 1.31 6.95 -18.32
N ASP A 56 2.03 6.98 -17.22
CA ASP A 56 2.20 5.84 -16.33
C ASP A 56 1.40 6.00 -15.03
N TRP A 57 1.22 4.86 -14.36
CA TRP A 57 0.61 4.79 -13.04
C TRP A 57 1.68 4.48 -12.00
N PHE A 58 1.56 5.14 -10.86
CA PHE A 58 2.43 4.99 -9.71
C PHE A 58 1.59 4.59 -8.50
N THR A 59 2.13 3.73 -7.65
CA THR A 59 1.47 3.23 -6.44
C THR A 59 2.46 3.27 -5.29
N THR A 60 1.99 3.10 -4.06
CA THR A 60 2.87 2.94 -2.91
C THR A 60 3.00 1.45 -2.57
N PRO A 61 4.16 0.99 -2.03
CA PRO A 61 4.32 -0.36 -1.52
C PRO A 61 3.20 -0.72 -0.52
N GLU A 62 2.83 0.25 0.31
CA GLU A 62 1.80 0.12 1.35
C GLU A 62 0.41 -0.12 0.75
N ALA A 63 0.07 0.55 -0.35
CA ALA A 63 -1.18 0.30 -1.06
C ALA A 63 -1.26 -1.12 -1.63
N VAL A 64 -0.15 -1.62 -2.17
CA VAL A 64 -0.08 -2.99 -2.69
C VAL A 64 -0.20 -4.00 -1.56
N GLU A 65 0.46 -3.74 -0.43
CA GLU A 65 0.39 -4.60 0.74
C GLU A 65 -1.02 -4.59 1.38
N GLU A 66 -1.67 -3.44 1.49
CA GLU A 66 -3.06 -3.30 1.93
C GLU A 66 -3.99 -4.12 1.04
N TYR A 67 -3.81 -4.03 -0.29
CA TYR A 67 -4.57 -4.84 -1.25
C TYR A 67 -4.32 -6.34 -1.08
N LEU A 68 -3.07 -6.75 -0.83
CA LEU A 68 -2.72 -8.15 -0.61
C LEU A 68 -3.27 -8.73 0.69
N LYS A 69 -3.25 -7.92 1.76
CA LYS A 69 -3.74 -8.24 3.10
C LYS A 69 -5.26 -8.30 3.16
N ASN A 70 -5.97 -7.55 2.31
CA ASN A 70 -7.44 -7.52 2.32
C ASN A 70 -8.04 -8.54 1.32
N PRO A 71 -8.52 -9.72 1.79
CA PRO A 71 -9.11 -10.73 0.92
C PRO A 71 -10.44 -10.28 0.30
N GLU A 72 -11.18 -9.37 0.94
CA GLU A 72 -12.42 -8.81 0.38
C GLU A 72 -12.11 -7.96 -0.86
N MET A 73 -11.03 -7.18 -0.81
CA MET A 73 -10.55 -6.39 -1.96
C MET A 73 -9.99 -7.26 -3.09
N ARG A 74 -9.58 -8.50 -2.83
CA ARG A 74 -9.14 -9.45 -3.87
C ARG A 74 -10.30 -10.26 -4.47
N SER A 75 -11.36 -10.49 -3.70
CA SER A 75 -12.53 -11.24 -4.16
C SER A 75 -13.27 -10.51 -5.30
N LYS A 76 -13.82 -11.28 -6.24
CA LYS A 76 -14.76 -10.77 -7.25
C LYS A 76 -16.13 -10.46 -6.62
N ASP A 77 -16.46 -11.21 -5.57
CA ASP A 77 -17.67 -11.09 -4.78
C ASP A 77 -17.29 -10.53 -3.39
N PRO A 78 -17.40 -9.21 -3.17
CA PRO A 78 -16.97 -8.58 -1.92
C PRO A 78 -17.79 -9.02 -0.71
N HIS A 79 -19.00 -9.55 -0.92
CA HIS A 79 -19.90 -10.02 0.13
C HIS A 79 -19.70 -11.51 0.48
N LYS A 80 -18.76 -12.21 -0.17
CA LYS A 80 -18.54 -13.64 0.06
C LYS A 80 -18.20 -13.96 1.52
N TYR A 81 -17.52 -13.05 2.21
CA TYR A 81 -17.09 -13.21 3.60
C TYR A 81 -18.00 -12.52 4.63
N LYS A 82 -19.09 -11.86 4.20
CA LYS A 82 -20.11 -11.29 5.11
C LYS A 82 -21.14 -12.34 5.53
N ARG A 83 -20.68 -13.43 6.14
CA ARG A 83 -21.54 -14.41 6.82
C ARG A 83 -21.27 -14.36 8.32
N THR A 84 -21.87 -13.37 8.97
CA THR A 84 -22.17 -13.31 10.41
C THR A 84 -23.34 -12.37 10.60
#